data_AF-A0A6H9YJN2-F1
#
_entry.id   AF-A0A6H9YJN2-F1
#
_cell.length_a   1.000
_cell.length_b   1.000
_cell.length_c   1.000
_cell.angle_alpha   90.00
_cell.angle_beta   90.00
_cell.angle_gamma   90.00
#
_symmetry.space_group_name_H-M   'P 1'
#
loop_
_entity.id
_entity.type
_entity.pdbx_description
1 polymer ?
#
loop_
_entity_poly.entity_id
_entity_poly.type
_entity_poly.pdbx_seq_one_letter_code
_entity_poly.pdbx_strand_id
1 'polypeptide(L)'
;MTPELKSALRMLRCVRARRSEDSADILATAEWREAIAEVLDELAVHLLFPEDRAQAAREAAEAREQASRLRLLPPRDRSSRGS
;
A
#
# COMPACT_ATOMS: atom_id res chain seq x y z
N MET A 1 -21.31 12.17 4.78
CA MET A 1 -20.25 11.35 4.14
C MET A 1 -20.80 10.82 2.84
N THR A 2 -20.16 11.11 1.71
CA THR A 2 -20.65 10.66 0.39
C THR A 2 -20.49 9.13 0.25
N PRO A 3 -21.31 8.46 -0.57
CA PRO A 3 -21.18 7.02 -0.80
C PRO A 3 -19.80 6.63 -1.38
N GLU A 4 -19.20 7.51 -2.18
CA GLU A 4 -17.86 7.34 -2.76
C GLU A 4 -16.79 7.37 -1.68
N LEU A 5 -16.82 8.36 -0.77
CA LEU A 5 -15.90 8.43 0.35
C LEU A 5 -16.04 7.21 1.28
N LYS A 6 -17.28 6.74 1.51
CA LYS A 6 -17.52 5.51 2.27
C LYS A 6 -16.93 4.28 1.58
N SER A 7 -17.04 4.20 0.25
CA SER A 7 -16.47 3.12 -0.55
C SER A 7 -14.95 3.13 -0.49
N ALA A 8 -14.31 4.28 -0.76
CA ALA A 8 -12.85 4.45 -0.71
C ALA A 8 -12.27 4.08 0.67
N LEU A 9 -12.89 4.54 1.76
CA LEU A 9 -12.48 4.16 3.12
C LEU A 9 -12.65 2.66 3.41
N ARG A 10 -13.70 2.03 2.86
CA ARG A 10 -13.89 0.58 2.97
C ARG A 10 -12.80 -0.17 2.21
N MET A 11 -12.50 0.24 0.98
CA MET A 11 -11.43 -0.35 0.18
C MET A 11 -10.08 -0.22 0.87
N LEU A 12 -9.77 0.96 1.44
CA LEU A 12 -8.52 1.16 2.17
C LEU A 12 -8.40 0.21 3.36
N ARG A 13 -9.50 0.00 4.09
CA ARG A 13 -9.54 -0.96 5.21
C ARG A 13 -9.35 -2.40 4.72
N CYS A 14 -10.00 -2.79 3.63
CA CYS A 14 -9.84 -4.12 3.03
C CYS A 14 -8.40 -4.36 2.55
N VAL A 15 -7.80 -3.40 1.83
CA VAL A 15 -6.40 -3.50 1.37
C VAL A 15 -5.45 -3.58 2.56
N ARG A 16 -5.63 -2.74 3.59
CA ARG A 16 -4.78 -2.82 4.80
C ARG A 16 -4.92 -4.17 5.52
N ALA A 17 -6.11 -4.75 5.57
CA ALA A 17 -6.35 -6.06 6.16
C ALA A 17 -5.79 -7.23 5.33
N ARG A 18 -5.57 -7.04 4.01
CA ARG A 18 -4.93 -8.05 3.15
C ARG A 18 -3.45 -8.27 3.47
N ARG A 19 -2.81 -7.39 4.24
CA ARG A 19 -1.44 -7.62 4.70
C ARG A 19 -1.43 -8.79 5.68
N SER A 20 -1.11 -9.98 5.21
CA SER A 20 -0.75 -11.09 6.09
C SER A 20 0.62 -10.82 6.69
N GLU A 21 0.76 -10.99 8.00
CA GLU A 21 2.04 -10.83 8.72
C GLU A 21 3.13 -11.78 8.20
N ASP A 22 2.72 -12.84 7.47
CA ASP A 22 3.55 -13.90 6.91
C ASP A 22 3.79 -13.79 5.39
N SER A 23 3.59 -12.63 4.76
CA SER A 23 4.00 -12.42 3.36
C SER A 23 5.53 -12.41 3.24
N ALA A 24 6.15 -13.60 3.30
CA ALA A 24 7.56 -13.82 3.01
C ALA A 24 7.90 -13.49 1.55
N ASP A 25 6.87 -13.32 0.71
CA ASP A 25 6.97 -12.86 -0.65
C ASP A 25 7.10 -11.33 -0.72
N ILE A 26 8.30 -10.91 -1.13
CA ILE A 26 8.68 -9.52 -1.36
C ILE A 26 7.83 -8.91 -2.47
N LEU A 27 7.51 -9.68 -3.53
CA LEU A 27 6.71 -9.19 -4.64
C LEU A 27 5.25 -8.97 -4.23
N ALA A 28 4.66 -9.93 -3.50
CA ALA A 28 3.32 -9.76 -2.94
C ALA A 28 3.24 -8.54 -2.00
N THR A 29 4.30 -8.27 -1.25
CA THR A 29 4.39 -7.06 -0.42
C THR A 29 4.48 -5.79 -1.25
N ALA A 30 5.21 -5.81 -2.37
CA ALA A 30 5.30 -4.68 -3.29
C ALA A 30 3.95 -4.37 -3.96
N GLU A 31 3.24 -5.39 -4.44
CA GLU A 31 1.90 -5.26 -5.03
C GLU A 31 0.89 -4.73 -4.00
N TRP A 32 0.95 -5.22 -2.76
CA TRP A 32 0.11 -4.70 -1.68
C TRP A 32 0.36 -3.22 -1.41
N ARG A 33 1.64 -2.78 -1.45
CA ARG A 33 1.99 -1.37 -1.28
C ARG A 33 1.47 -0.50 -2.42
N GLU A 34 1.50 -0.97 -3.66
CA GLU A 34 0.88 -0.24 -4.77
C GLU A 34 -0.64 -0.15 -4.65
N ALA A 35 -1.29 -1.25 -4.26
CA ALA A 35 -2.73 -1.23 -4.02
C ALA A 35 -3.14 -0.22 -2.92
N ILE A 36 -2.29 0.00 -1.91
CA ILE A 36 -2.50 1.08 -0.93
C ILE A 36 -2.41 2.45 -1.61
N ALA A 37 -1.37 2.67 -2.43
CA ALA A 37 -1.17 3.95 -3.09
C ALA A 37 -2.32 4.32 -4.04
N GLU A 38 -2.82 3.36 -4.81
CA GLU A 38 -3.97 3.55 -5.70
C GLU A 38 -5.23 3.95 -4.94
N VAL A 39 -5.54 3.25 -3.84
CA VAL A 39 -6.73 3.57 -3.04
C VAL A 39 -6.59 4.90 -2.31
N LEU A 40 -5.37 5.29 -1.91
CA LEU A 40 -5.12 6.61 -1.31
C LEU A 40 -5.29 7.75 -2.32
N ASP A 41 -4.87 7.56 -3.57
CA ASP A 41 -5.10 8.54 -4.64
C ASP A 41 -6.59 8.69 -4.94
N GLU A 42 -7.34 7.57 -5.00
CA GLU A 42 -8.80 7.60 -5.15
C GLU A 42 -9.47 8.31 -3.96
N LEU A 43 -9.03 8.02 -2.73
CA LEU A 43 -9.52 8.67 -1.53
C LEU A 43 -9.26 10.20 -1.57
N ALA A 44 -8.10 10.64 -2.05
CA ALA A 44 -7.73 12.05 -2.14
C ALA A 44 -8.73 12.87 -2.98
N VAL A 45 -9.31 12.30 -4.03
CA VAL A 45 -10.34 12.97 -4.85
C VAL A 45 -11.61 13.29 -4.06
N HIS A 46 -11.92 12.48 -3.03
CA HIS A 46 -13.14 12.60 -2.24
C HIS A 46 -12.96 13.36 -0.92
N LEU A 47 -11.72 13.70 -0.54
CA LEU A 47 -11.44 14.44 0.68
C LEU A 47 -11.78 15.94 0.52
N LEU A 48 -12.47 16.50 1.50
CA LEU A 48 -12.93 17.88 1.46
C LEU A 48 -11.80 18.87 1.75
N PHE A 49 -10.91 18.52 2.67
CA PHE A 49 -9.84 19.40 3.15
C PHE A 49 -8.55 19.19 2.35
N PRO A 50 -7.92 20.26 1.83
CA PRO A 50 -6.66 20.18 1.10
C PRO A 50 -5.54 19.49 1.89
N GLU A 51 -5.51 19.66 3.21
CA GLU A 51 -4.54 19.04 4.10
C GLU A 51 -4.66 17.52 4.10
N ASP A 52 -5.89 17.00 4.13
CA ASP A 52 -6.15 15.56 4.06
C ASP A 52 -5.75 15.00 2.68
N ARG A 53 -5.98 15.76 1.60
CA ARG A 53 -5.53 15.38 0.25
C ARG A 53 -4.02 15.31 0.17
N ALA A 54 -3.33 16.30 0.72
CA ALA A 54 -1.87 16.34 0.76
C ALA A 54 -1.31 15.17 1.58
N GLN A 55 -1.95 14.84 2.71
CA GLN A 55 -1.59 13.68 3.51
C GLN A 55 -1.78 12.37 2.75
N ALA A 56 -2.94 12.18 2.09
CA ALA A 56 -3.22 10.99 1.28
C ALA A 56 -2.21 10.84 0.12
N ALA A 57 -1.90 11.93 -0.59
CA ALA A 57 -0.90 11.94 -1.66
C ALA A 57 0.50 11.60 -1.15
N ARG A 58 0.88 12.12 0.03
CA ARG A 58 2.17 11.80 0.67
C ARG A 58 2.26 10.32 1.01
N GLU A 59 1.23 9.76 1.65
CA GLU A 59 1.18 8.33 1.98
C GLU A 59 1.20 7.45 0.71
N ALA A 60 0.51 7.87 -0.36
CA ALA A 60 0.54 7.17 -1.64
C ALA A 60 1.94 7.16 -2.27
N ALA A 61 2.63 8.30 -2.25
CA ALA A 61 4.01 8.39 -2.74
C ALA A 61 4.96 7.49 -1.93
N GLU A 62 4.84 7.49 -0.60
CA GLU A 62 5.64 6.64 0.28
C GLU A 62 5.40 5.15 0.03
N ALA A 63 4.14 4.77 -0.19
CA ALA A 63 3.76 3.40 -0.50
C ALA A 63 4.35 2.94 -1.86
N ARG A 64 4.29 3.79 -2.90
CA ARG A 64 4.94 3.52 -4.20
C ARG A 64 6.44 3.37 -4.07
N GLU A 65 7.09 4.26 -3.34
CA GLU A 65 8.53 4.20 -3.12
C GLU A 65 8.92 2.87 -2.45
N GLN A 66 8.17 2.44 -1.44
CA GLN A 66 8.38 1.16 -0.79
C GLN A 66 8.16 -0.01 -1.76
N ALA A 67 7.12 0.01 -2.59
CA ALA A 67 6.90 -1.01 -3.61
C ALA A 67 8.08 -1.09 -4.60
N SER A 68 8.56 0.05 -5.10
CA SER A 68 9.72 0.10 -5.99
C SER A 68 10.97 -0.46 -5.31
N ARG A 69 11.24 -0.08 -4.05
CA ARG A 69 12.37 -0.62 -3.29
C ARG A 69 12.27 -2.13 -3.11
N LEU A 70 11.08 -2.64 -2.79
CA LEU A 70 10.84 -4.08 -2.63
C LEU A 70 11.11 -4.85 -3.93
N ARG A 71 10.71 -4.30 -5.09
CA ARG A 71 11.01 -4.93 -6.39
C ARG A 71 12.48 -4.97 -6.76
N LEU A 72 13.27 -4.05 -6.23
CA LEU A 72 14.72 -4.01 -6.43
C LEU A 72 15.47 -4.93 -5.46
N LEU A 73 14.79 -5.47 -4.44
CA LEU A 73 15.42 -6.42 -3.53
C LEU A 73 15.60 -7.76 -4.25
N PRO A 74 16.79 -8.37 -4.17
CA PRO A 74 16.96 -9.75 -4.63
C PRO A 74 16.08 -10.68 -3.79
N PRO A 75 15.53 -11.76 -4.38
CA PRO A 75 14.83 -12.77 -3.61
C PRO A 75 15.74 -13.27 -2.50
N ARG A 76 15.25 -13.30 -1.26
CA ARG A 76 16.02 -13.82 -0.13
C ARG A 76 16.33 -15.29 -0.39
N ASP A 77 17.58 -15.58 -0.74
CA ASP A 77 18.10 -16.93 -0.83
C ASP A 77 17.95 -17.59 0.55
N ARG A 78 17.06 -18.58 0.68
CA ARG A 78 16.98 -19.46 1.85
C ARG A 78 18.05 -20.54 1.80
N SER A 79 19.26 -20.20 1.34
CA SER A 79 20.34 -21.15 1.13
C SER A 79 21.52 -20.79 2.02
N SER A 80 21.40 -21.02 3.33
CA SER A 80 22.52 -21.14 4.28
C SER A 80 22.00 -21.43 5.70
N ARG A 81 21.54 -22.66 5.94
CA ARG A 81 21.60 -23.29 7.28
C ARG A 81 21.70 -24.80 7.09
N GLY A 82 22.85 -25.21 6.57
CA GLY A 82 23.31 -26.59 6.57
C GLY A 82 24.79 -26.55 6.96
N SER A 83 25.08 -26.79 8.23
CA SER A 83 26.40 -27.16 8.75
C SER A 83 26.17 -27.95 10.02
#